data_AF-A0ABD0QM44-F1
#
_entry.id   AF-A0ABD0QM44-F1
#
_cell.length_a   1.000
_cell.length_b   1.000
_cell.length_c   1.000
_cell.angle_alpha   90.00
_cell.angle_beta   90.00
_cell.angle_gamma   90.00
#
_symmetry.space_group_name_H-M   'P 1'
#
loop_
_entity.id
_entity.type
_entity.pdbx_description
1 polymer ?
#
loop_
_entity_poly.entity_id
_entity_poly.type
_entity_poly.pdbx_seq_one_letter_code
_entity_poly.pdbx_strand_id
1 'polypeptide(L)' 'TVGAGGQVVHIETSEVVLRGDPLTGFGLQLQGGVFATEPLSAPACVRFIEPDTPAE' A
#
# COMPACT_ATOMS: atom_id res chain seq x y z
N THR A 1 -18.91 1.05 -1.04
CA THR A 1 -19.39 -0.31 -1.38
C THR A 1 -20.80 -0.49 -0.86
N VAL A 2 -21.68 -1.19 -1.59
CA VAL A 2 -23.03 -1.53 -1.10
C VAL A 2 -23.00 -2.95 -0.52
N GLY A 3 -23.32 -3.09 0.77
CA GLY A 3 -23.42 -4.35 1.48
C GLY A 3 -24.77 -5.06 1.27
N ALA A 4 -24.91 -6.25 1.88
CA ALA A 4 -26.17 -7.00 1.81
C ALA A 4 -27.34 -6.15 2.35
N GLY A 5 -28.48 -6.18 1.66
CA GLY A 5 -29.65 -5.39 2.04
C GLY A 5 -29.59 -3.89 1.68
N GLY A 6 -28.64 -3.47 0.85
CA GLY A 6 -28.56 -2.09 0.36
C GLY A 6 -27.83 -1.11 1.28
N GLN A 7 -27.10 -1.61 2.29
CA GLN A 7 -26.30 -0.77 3.20
C GLN A 7 -25.14 -0.11 2.47
N VAL A 8 -24.87 1.16 2.72
CA VAL A 8 -23.71 1.87 2.15
C VAL A 8 -22.58 1.88 3.17
N VAL A 9 -21.41 1.37 2.76
CA VAL A 9 -20.19 1.39 3.58
C VAL A 9 -19.50 2.74 3.42
N HIS A 10 -19.25 3.40 4.56
CA HIS A 10 -18.37 4.56 4.64
C HIS A 10 -16.91 4.11 4.56
N ILE A 11 -16.14 4.73 3.66
CA ILE A 11 -14.71 4.46 3.47
C ILE A 11 -13.96 5.70 3.94
N GLU A 12 -13.06 5.50 4.89
CA GLU A 12 -12.11 6.51 5.33
C GLU A 12 -10.73 6.24 4.73
N THR A 13 -10.01 7.31 4.42
CA THR A 13 -8.65 7.25 3.89
C THR A 13 -7.74 8.10 4.76
N SER A 14 -6.56 7.57 5.07
CA SER A 14 -5.54 8.28 5.85
C SER A 14 -4.27 8.47 5.02
N GLU A 15 -3.65 9.63 5.17
CA GLU A 15 -2.33 9.89 4.62
C GLU A 15 -1.25 9.26 5.52
N VAL A 16 -0.24 8.66 4.92
CA VAL A 16 0.92 8.09 5.62
C VAL A 16 2.17 8.80 5.13
N VAL A 17 2.93 9.37 6.07
CA VAL A 17 4.17 10.10 5.77
C VAL A 17 5.35 9.29 6.28
N LEU A 18 6.19 8.80 5.36
CA LEU A 18 7.40 8.05 5.68
C LEU A 18 8.63 8.94 5.41
N ARG A 19 9.62 8.90 6.31
CA ARG A 19 10.93 9.54 6.11
C ARG A 19 12.01 8.49 6.04
N GLY A 20 12.44 8.17 4.82
CA GLY A 20 13.51 7.22 4.57
C GLY A 20 14.89 7.86 4.59
N ASP A 21 15.93 7.04 4.72
CA ASP A 21 17.31 7.45 4.49
C ASP A 21 17.76 7.16 3.05
N PRO A 22 18.81 7.82 2.53
CA PRO A 22 19.23 7.65 1.14
C PRO A 22 19.80 6.27 0.78
N LEU A 23 20.23 5.47 1.75
CA LEU A 23 20.80 4.13 1.53
C LEU A 23 19.74 3.04 1.61
N THR A 24 18.84 3.09 2.60
CA THR A 24 17.87 2.00 2.85
C THR A 24 16.44 2.34 2.42
N GLY A 25 16.14 3.63 2.20
CA GLY A 25 14.81 4.07 1.84
C GLY A 25 13.82 3.94 2.99
N PHE A 26 12.63 3.40 2.71
CA PHE A 26 11.51 3.36 3.66
C PHE A 26 11.28 2.01 4.33
N GLY A 27 11.89 0.92 3.84
CA GLY A 27 11.60 -0.44 4.31
C GLY A 27 10.22 -0.99 3.88
N LEU A 28 9.63 -0.46 2.81
CA LEU A 28 8.31 -0.85 2.32
C LEU A 28 8.41 -1.58 0.97
N GLN A 29 7.80 -2.76 0.88
CA GLN A 29 7.68 -3.50 -0.38
C GLN A 29 6.22 -3.63 -0.81
N LEU A 30 5.92 -3.27 -2.05
CA LEU A 30 4.59 -3.39 -2.64
C LEU A 30 4.47 -4.66 -3.50
N GLN A 31 3.27 -5.25 -3.50
CA GLN A 31 2.90 -6.28 -4.45
C GLN A 31 2.70 -5.64 -5.83
N GLY A 32 3.56 -6.01 -6.78
CA GLY A 32 3.47 -5.60 -8.18
C GLY A 32 3.20 -6.76 -9.14
N GLY A 33 3.17 -6.43 -10.42
CA GLY A 33 3.19 -7.39 -11.53
C GLY A 33 4.61 -7.86 -11.84
N VAL A 34 4.72 -8.81 -12.77
CA VAL A 34 6.03 -9.32 -13.22
C VAL A 34 6.83 -8.24 -13.96
N PHE A 35 6.13 -7.36 -14.69
CA PHE A 35 6.73 -6.31 -15.50
C PHE A 35 6.45 -4.94 -14.90
N ALA A 36 7.51 -4.16 -14.66
CA ALA A 36 7.40 -2.80 -14.12
C ALA A 36 6.78 -1.79 -15.09
N THR A 37 6.75 -2.11 -16.39
CA THR A 37 6.20 -1.24 -17.45
C THR A 37 4.73 -1.48 -17.73
N GLU A 38 4.13 -2.49 -17.10
CA GLU A 38 2.72 -2.81 -17.27
C GLU A 38 1.89 -2.19 -16.14
N PRO A 39 0.70 -1.62 -16.45
CA PRO A 39 -0.19 -1.14 -15.42
C PRO A 39 -0.74 -2.30 -14.58
N LEU A 40 -0.84 -2.10 -13.27
CA LEU A 40 -1.48 -3.07 -12.38
C LEU A 40 -3.00 -3.04 -12.61
N SER A 41 -3.60 -4.21 -12.72
CA SER A 41 -5.07 -4.37 -12.82
C SER A 41 -5.80 -4.13 -11.50
N ALA A 42 -5.06 -4.03 -10.40
CA ALA A 42 -5.54 -3.71 -9.06
C ALA A 42 -4.56 -2.75 -8.36
N PRO A 43 -5.00 -2.02 -7.30
CA PRO A 43 -4.09 -1.19 -6.51
C PRO A 43 -2.93 -1.99 -5.94
N ALA A 44 -1.76 -1.37 -5.82
CA ALA A 44 -0.62 -1.97 -5.16
C ALA A 44 -0.90 -2.13 -3.66
N CYS A 45 -0.77 -3.36 -3.16
CA CYS A 45 -0.92 -3.68 -1.74
C CYS A 45 0.45 -3.79 -1.07
N VAL A 46 0.53 -3.54 0.23
CA VAL A 46 1.76 -3.80 1.00
C VAL A 46 2.00 -5.31 1.05
N ARG A 47 3.17 -5.75 0.60
CA ARG A 47 3.59 -7.16 0.64
C ARG A 47 4.41 -7.47 1.88
N PHE A 48 5.31 -6.56 2.23
CA PHE A 48 6.23 -6.73 3.36
C PHE A 48 6.65 -5.37 3.90
N ILE A 49 6.86 -5.32 5.21
CA ILE A 49 7.43 -4.18 5.94
C ILE A 49 8.68 -4.72 6.63
N GLU A 50 9.81 -4.07 6.38
CA GLU A 50 11.08 -4.38 7.01
C GLU A 50 11.05 -3.96 8.48
N PRO A 51 11.42 -4.85 9.42
CA PRO A 51 11.48 -4.49 10.83
C PRO A 51 12.45 -3.34 11.10
N ASP A 52 12.11 -2.52 12.10
CA ASP A 52 12.92 -1.39 12.55
C ASP A 52 13.14 -0.31 11.45
N THR A 53 12.19 -0.16 10.53
CA THR A 53 12.21 0.85 9.47
C THR A 53 11.08 1.88 9.62
N PRO A 54 11.15 3.03 8.93
CA PRO A 54 10.10 4.06 9.03
C PRO A 54 8.70 3.58 8.65
N ALA A 55 8.57 2.48 7.92
CA ALA A 55 7.29 1.92 7.47
C ALA A 55 6.58 1.02 8.50
N GLU A 56 7.24 0.61 9.59
CA GLU A 56 6.64 -0.12 10.72
C GLU A 56 5.88 0.83 11.65
#